data_AF-A0A4Z1HUU0-F1
#
_entry.id   AF-A0A4Z1HUU0-F1
#
_cell.length_a   1.000
_cell.length_b   1.000
_cell.length_c   1.000
_cell.angle_alpha   90.00
_cell.angle_beta   90.00
_cell.angle_gamma   90.00
#
_symmetry.space_group_name_H-M   'P 1'
#
loop_
_entity.id
_entity.type
_entity.pdbx_description
1 polymer ?
#
loop_
_entity_poly.entity_id
_entity_poly.type
_entity_poly.pdbx_seq_one_letter_code
_entity_poly.pdbx_strand_id
1 'polypeptide(L)'
;MERYIFPGGYLPTVREIVERLEAGSTGSLELESLQSIGPHYVRTLRLWRENFIQNWDKTKLLYMKENGDMTLLDLETFQRRWIGYFSYCEAGFRAGILGNHVITAKRPQVLSPSGIVPL
;
A
#
# COMPACT_ATOMS: atom_id res chain seq x y z
N MET A 1 -7.01 7.75 9.17
CA MET A 1 -6.99 6.67 8.13
C MET A 1 -7.49 5.36 8.68
N GLU A 2 -6.99 4.91 9.84
CA GLU A 2 -7.40 3.67 10.49
C GLU A 2 -8.92 3.53 10.63
N ARG A 3 -9.61 4.48 11.28
CA ARG A 3 -11.06 4.37 11.51
C ARG A 3 -11.94 4.32 10.25
N TYR A 4 -11.48 4.85 9.11
CA TYR A 4 -12.38 5.21 8.00
C TYR A 4 -11.97 4.74 6.61
N ILE A 5 -10.69 4.44 6.40
CA ILE A 5 -10.17 3.98 5.11
C ILE A 5 -9.58 2.57 5.28
N PHE A 6 -8.77 2.35 6.32
CA PHE A 6 -8.13 1.06 6.59
C PHE A 6 -8.25 0.64 8.07
N PRO A 7 -9.43 0.18 8.52
CA PRO A 7 -9.59 -0.33 9.89
C PRO A 7 -8.65 -1.49 10.15
N GLY A 8 -7.81 -1.38 11.20
CA GLY A 8 -6.77 -2.36 11.51
C GLY A 8 -5.56 -2.34 10.57
N GLY A 9 -5.44 -1.32 9.71
CA GLY A 9 -4.32 -1.17 8.79
C GLY A 9 -3.00 -0.99 9.53
N TYR A 10 -1.99 -1.77 9.15
CA TYR A 10 -0.64 -1.72 9.71
C TYR A 10 0.39 -1.57 8.59
N LEU A 11 1.36 -0.68 8.78
CA LEU A 11 2.48 -0.48 7.87
C LEU A 11 3.77 -0.93 8.57
N PRO A 12 4.26 -2.15 8.32
CA PRO A 12 5.50 -2.62 8.92
C PRO A 12 6.69 -1.83 8.40
N THR A 13 7.72 -1.74 9.23
CA THR A 13 9.00 -1.19 8.78
C THR A 13 9.70 -2.18 7.84
N VAL A 14 10.57 -1.68 6.95
CA VAL A 14 11.45 -2.53 6.14
C VAL A 14 12.24 -3.51 7.01
N ARG A 15 12.77 -3.02 8.14
CA ARG A 15 13.52 -3.83 9.11
C ARG A 15 12.69 -5.01 9.60
N GLU A 16 11.46 -4.75 10.02
CA GLU A 16 10.55 -5.80 10.48
C GLU A 16 10.26 -6.83 9.39
N ILE A 17 10.02 -6.40 8.14
CA ILE A 17 9.79 -7.35 7.04
C ILE A 17 11.01 -8.27 6.85
N VAL A 18 12.22 -7.72 6.83
CA VAL A 18 13.46 -8.48 6.64
C VAL A 18 13.70 -9.46 7.80
N GLU A 19 13.57 -8.99 9.05
CA GLU A 19 13.72 -9.83 10.25
C GLU A 19 12.71 -10.99 10.25
N ARG A 20 11.45 -10.72 9.87
CA ARG A 20 10.40 -11.75 9.82
C ARG A 20 10.57 -12.70 8.64
N LEU A 21 11.13 -12.26 7.53
CA LEU A 21 11.45 -13.11 6.39
C LEU A 21 12.51 -14.14 6.74
N GLU A 22 13.58 -13.73 7.42
CA GLU A 22 14.63 -14.63 7.90
C GLU A 22 14.10 -15.59 8.97
N ALA A 23 13.50 -15.05 10.04
CA ALA A 23 13.01 -15.85 11.16
C ALA A 23 11.89 -16.81 10.76
N GLY A 24 10.92 -16.35 9.95
CA GLY A 24 9.77 -17.14 9.52
C GLY A 24 10.12 -18.22 8.49
N SER A 25 11.25 -18.08 7.80
CA SER A 25 11.76 -19.10 6.86
C SER A 25 12.83 -20.00 7.47
N THR A 26 13.16 -19.83 8.75
CA THR A 26 14.29 -20.53 9.40
C THR A 26 15.60 -20.36 8.62
N GLY A 27 15.84 -19.13 8.14
CA GLY A 27 17.04 -18.77 7.36
C GLY A 27 17.06 -19.32 5.93
N SER A 28 15.96 -19.91 5.45
CA SER A 28 15.94 -20.54 4.13
C SER A 28 15.53 -19.59 2.99
N LEU A 29 15.03 -18.40 3.31
CA LEU A 29 14.85 -17.29 2.37
C LEU A 29 15.86 -16.19 2.69
N GLU A 30 16.62 -15.80 1.68
CA GLU A 30 17.55 -14.68 1.73
C GLU A 30 16.96 -13.48 0.98
N LEU A 31 17.14 -12.28 1.54
CA LEU A 31 16.82 -11.04 0.84
C LEU A 31 17.66 -10.96 -0.45
N GLU A 32 16.98 -10.86 -1.58
CA GLU A 32 17.62 -10.73 -2.89
C GLU A 32 17.66 -9.28 -3.35
N SER A 33 16.55 -8.56 -3.24
CA SER A 33 16.49 -7.15 -3.61
C SER A 33 15.52 -6.36 -2.75
N LEU A 34 15.82 -5.07 -2.57
CA LEU A 34 14.94 -4.09 -1.94
C LEU A 34 14.97 -2.80 -2.75
N GLN A 35 13.83 -2.45 -3.33
CA GLN A 35 13.68 -1.23 -4.12
C GLN A 35 12.66 -0.30 -3.48
N SER A 36 13.06 0.95 -3.21
CA SER A 36 12.11 2.00 -2.82
C SER A 36 11.44 2.61 -4.04
N ILE A 37 10.11 2.56 -4.06
CA ILE A 37 9.26 3.17 -5.10
C ILE A 37 8.37 4.29 -4.54
N GLY A 38 8.56 4.68 -3.27
CA GLY A 38 7.81 5.72 -2.57
C GLY A 38 7.67 7.05 -3.35
N PRO A 39 8.72 7.60 -3.98
CA PRO A 39 8.62 8.83 -4.76
C PRO A 39 7.62 8.74 -5.92
N HIS A 40 7.45 7.57 -6.53
CA HIS A 40 6.45 7.38 -7.59
C HIS A 40 5.02 7.45 -7.03
N TYR A 41 4.84 7.02 -5.78
CA TYR A 41 3.55 7.00 -5.11
C TYR A 41 3.00 8.41 -4.83
N VAL A 42 3.88 9.41 -4.67
CA VAL A 42 3.50 10.83 -4.63
C VAL A 42 2.73 11.23 -5.88
N ARG A 43 3.27 10.90 -7.07
CA ARG A 43 2.61 11.19 -8.34
C ARG A 43 1.30 10.42 -8.46
N THR A 44 1.28 9.16 -8.05
CA THR A 44 0.09 8.31 -8.08
C THR A 44 -1.06 8.93 -7.28
N LEU A 45 -0.82 9.29 -6.02
CA LEU A 45 -1.85 9.86 -5.14
C LEU A 45 -2.38 11.21 -5.64
N ARG A 46 -1.50 12.05 -6.19
CA ARG A 46 -1.92 13.29 -6.82
C ARG A 46 -2.85 13.04 -8.00
N LEU A 47 -2.48 12.15 -8.93
CA LEU A 47 -3.29 11.82 -10.09
C LEU A 47 -4.62 11.17 -9.70
N TRP A 48 -4.62 10.32 -8.67
CA TRP A 48 -5.86 9.74 -8.14
C TRP A 48 -6.78 10.81 -7.56
N ARG A 49 -6.25 11.77 -6.79
CA ARG A 49 -7.02 12.90 -6.27
C ARG A 49 -7.62 13.75 -7.39
N GLU A 50 -6.80 14.11 -8.39
CA GLU A 50 -7.24 14.90 -9.54
C GLU A 50 -8.35 14.17 -10.32
N ASN A 51 -8.14 12.88 -10.63
CA ASN A 51 -9.14 12.07 -11.34
C ASN A 51 -10.42 11.89 -10.53
N PHE A 52 -10.32 11.70 -9.21
CA PHE A 52 -11.48 11.57 -8.33
C PHE A 52 -12.32 12.86 -8.31
N ILE A 53 -11.67 14.02 -8.21
CA ILE A 53 -12.36 15.32 -8.24
C ILE A 53 -13.03 15.53 -9.60
N GLN A 54 -12.32 15.26 -10.70
CA GLN A 54 -12.85 15.43 -12.07
C GLN A 54 -14.03 14.50 -12.36
N ASN A 55 -14.08 13.31 -11.77
CA ASN A 55 -15.12 12.32 -12.02
C ASN A 55 -16.12 12.21 -10.86
N TRP A 56 -16.19 13.23 -9.99
CA TRP A 56 -17.00 13.17 -8.78
C TRP A 56 -18.46 12.80 -9.05
N ASP A 57 -19.10 13.37 -10.08
CA ASP A 57 -20.50 13.05 -10.36
C ASP A 57 -20.73 11.57 -10.70
N LYS A 58 -19.80 10.94 -11.43
CA LYS A 58 -19.86 9.51 -11.72
C LYS A 58 -19.65 8.68 -10.46
N THR A 59 -18.65 9.03 -9.65
CA THR A 59 -18.36 8.35 -8.38
C THR A 59 -19.52 8.48 -7.39
N LYS A 60 -20.12 9.67 -7.28
CA LYS A 60 -21.30 9.96 -6.46
C LYS A 60 -22.47 9.05 -6.84
N LEU A 61 -22.77 8.91 -8.13
CA LEU A 61 -23.85 8.04 -8.60
C LEU A 61 -23.58 6.56 -8.29
N LEU A 62 -22.34 6.08 -8.47
CA LEU A 62 -21.96 4.71 -8.10
C LEU A 62 -22.09 4.49 -6.59
N TYR A 63 -21.63 5.44 -5.79
CA TYR A 63 -21.71 5.36 -4.34
C TYR A 63 -23.16 5.33 -3.84
N MET A 64 -24.04 6.19 -4.37
CA MET A 64 -25.48 6.17 -4.06
C MET A 64 -26.12 4.84 -4.49
N LYS A 65 -25.76 4.32 -5.66
CA LYS A 65 -26.28 3.03 -6.14
C LYS A 65 -25.95 1.88 -5.18
N GLU A 66 -24.77 1.90 -4.57
CA GLU A 66 -24.32 0.86 -3.64
C GLU A 66 -24.85 1.05 -2.20
N ASN A 67 -25.11 2.29 -1.78
CA ASN A 67 -25.37 2.62 -0.37
C ASN A 67 -26.81 3.12 -0.11
N GLY A 68 -27.62 3.31 -1.16
CA GLY A 68 -29.01 3.75 -1.07
C GLY A 68 -29.16 5.28 -0.99
N ASP A 69 -30.23 5.72 -0.35
CA ASP A 69 -30.54 7.14 -0.20
C ASP A 69 -29.49 7.82 0.70
N MET A 70 -28.82 8.83 0.15
CA MET A 70 -27.76 9.57 0.82
C MET A 70 -28.15 11.04 0.95
N THR A 71 -27.89 11.63 2.11
CA THR A 71 -28.03 13.07 2.27
C THR A 71 -26.88 13.80 1.57
N LEU A 72 -27.05 15.09 1.30
CA LEU A 72 -25.96 15.93 0.79
C LEU A 72 -24.73 15.90 1.72
N LEU A 73 -24.97 15.84 3.03
CA LEU A 73 -23.91 15.79 4.03
C LEU A 73 -23.12 14.46 3.97
N ASP A 74 -23.79 13.35 3.72
CA ASP A 74 -23.12 12.05 3.60
C ASP A 74 -22.19 12.02 2.39
N LEU A 75 -22.66 12.54 1.25
CA LEU A 75 -21.90 12.64 0.01
C LEU A 75 -20.70 13.58 0.17
N GLU A 76 -20.89 14.74 0.80
CA GLU A 76 -19.80 15.66 1.10
C GLU A 76 -18.78 15.02 2.05
N THR A 77 -19.24 14.32 3.09
CA THR A 77 -18.37 13.62 4.06
C THR A 77 -17.53 12.56 3.36
N PHE A 78 -18.13 11.77 2.47
CA PHE A 78 -17.42 10.80 1.65
C PHE A 78 -16.36 11.48 0.77
N GLN A 79 -16.74 12.52 0.04
CA GLN A 79 -15.83 13.23 -0.86
C GLN A 79 -14.63 13.83 -0.12
N ARG A 80 -14.88 14.56 0.97
CA ARG A 80 -13.84 15.20 1.79
C ARG A 80 -12.91 14.15 2.39
N ARG A 81 -13.44 13.01 2.83
CA ARG A 81 -12.65 11.91 3.38
C ARG A 81 -11.65 11.36 2.36
N TRP A 82 -12.09 11.10 1.13
CA TRP A 82 -11.20 10.60 0.08
C TRP A 82 -10.16 11.63 -0.37
N ILE A 83 -10.56 12.89 -0.53
CA ILE A 83 -9.62 13.99 -0.84
C ILE A 83 -8.58 14.14 0.27
N GLY A 84 -9.02 14.10 1.54
CA GLY A 84 -8.14 14.14 2.70
C GLY A 84 -7.19 12.95 2.75
N TYR A 85 -7.67 11.73 2.45
CA TYR A 85 -6.85 10.53 2.35
C TYR A 85 -5.72 10.70 1.32
N PHE A 86 -6.05 11.05 0.08
CA PHE A 86 -5.05 11.21 -0.97
C PHE A 86 -4.02 12.28 -0.62
N SER A 87 -4.47 13.44 -0.12
CA SER A 87 -3.60 14.58 0.19
C SER A 87 -2.66 14.28 1.37
N TYR A 88 -3.19 13.65 2.42
CA TYR A 88 -2.38 13.29 3.59
C TYR A 88 -1.35 12.21 3.27
N CYS A 89 -1.74 11.16 2.52
CA CYS A 89 -0.78 10.16 2.06
C CYS A 89 0.27 10.80 1.14
N GLU A 90 -0.12 11.69 0.22
CA GLU A 90 0.82 12.35 -0.70
C GLU A 90 1.88 13.11 0.11
N ALA A 91 1.46 13.88 1.10
CA ALA A 91 2.36 14.59 2.01
C ALA A 91 3.26 13.63 2.81
N GLY A 92 2.70 12.53 3.31
CA GLY A 92 3.46 11.51 4.03
C GLY A 92 4.57 10.87 3.20
N PHE A 93 4.30 10.56 1.93
CA PHE A 93 5.32 10.07 1.00
C PHE A 93 6.35 11.14 0.62
N ARG A 94 5.92 12.40 0.40
CA ARG A 94 6.84 13.52 0.13
C ARG A 94 7.79 13.80 1.29
N ALA A 95 7.30 13.68 2.52
CA ALA A 95 8.08 13.91 3.74
C ALA A 95 8.96 12.71 4.14
N GLY A 96 8.86 11.57 3.44
CA GLY A 96 9.59 10.35 3.80
C GLY A 96 9.07 9.65 5.07
N ILE A 97 7.90 10.05 5.58
CA ILE A 97 7.21 9.39 6.70
C ILE A 97 6.63 8.03 6.25
N LEU A 98 6.16 7.98 5.00
CA LEU A 98 5.65 6.76 4.37
C LEU A 98 6.65 6.22 3.34
N GLY A 99 6.84 4.91 3.35
CA GLY A 99 7.64 4.16 2.37
C GLY A 99 6.77 3.25 1.52
N ASN A 100 7.24 2.93 0.32
CA ASN A 100 6.67 1.89 -0.53
C ASN A 100 7.84 1.12 -1.14
N HIS A 101 7.88 -0.19 -0.92
CA HIS A 101 9.04 -1.02 -1.23
C HIS A 101 8.62 -2.28 -1.98
N VAL A 102 9.38 -2.60 -3.02
CA VAL A 102 9.36 -3.92 -3.65
C VAL A 102 10.51 -4.73 -3.06
N ILE A 103 10.19 -5.88 -2.48
CA ILE A 103 11.15 -6.76 -1.83
C ILE A 103 11.09 -8.11 -2.53
N THR A 104 12.23 -8.61 -2.98
CA THR A 104 12.36 -9.99 -3.48
C THR A 104 13.26 -10.80 -2.56
N ALA A 105 12.95 -12.08 -2.45
CA ALA A 105 13.75 -13.03 -1.70
C ALA A 105 13.95 -14.30 -2.52
N LYS A 106 15.09 -14.94 -2.31
CA LYS A 106 15.47 -16.18 -2.99
C LYS A 106 15.75 -17.27 -1.97
N ARG A 107 15.57 -18.52 -2.38
CA ARG A 107 16.06 -19.69 -1.66
C ARG A 107 17.36 -20.14 -2.33
N PRO A 108 18.52 -19.99 -1.70
CA PRO A 108 19.77 -20.50 -2.26
C PRO A 108 19.68 -22.02 -2.38
N GLN A 109 20.07 -22.55 -3.54
CA GLN A 109 20.37 -23.97 -3.65
C GLN A 109 21.77 -24.17 -3.08
N VAL A 110 21.88 -24.80 -1.91
CA VAL A 110 23.17 -25.28 -1.43
C VAL A 110 23.56 -26.44 -2.34
N LEU A 111 24.55 -26.21 -3.22
CA LEU A 111 25.19 -27.30 -3.94
C LEU A 111 25.86 -28.21 -2.90
N SER A 112 25.27 -29.38 -2.64
CA SER A 112 25.96 -30.41 -1.88
C SER A 112 27.03 -31.05 -2.79
N PRO A 113 28.20 -31.48 -2.25
CA PRO A 113 29.19 -32.24 -3.01
C PRO A 113 28.63 -33.52 -3.66
N SER A 114 27.47 -33.99 -3.20
CA SER A 114 26.76 -35.19 -3.62
C SER A 114 25.60 -34.95 -4.62
N GLY A 115 25.48 -33.73 -5.18
CA GLY A 115 24.44 -33.39 -6.16
C GLY A 115 23.25 -32.63 -5.57
N ILE A 116 22.31 -32.27 -6.46
CA ILE A 116 21.12 -31.46 -6.15
C ILE A 116 20.22 -32.24 -5.18
N VAL A 117 19.98 -31.68 -3.99
CA VAL A 117 18.94 -32.17 -3.08
C VAL A 117 17.58 -31.84 -3.72
N PRO A 118 16.71 -32.82 -4.02
CA PRO A 118 15.37 -32.54 -4.53
C PRO A 118 14.49 -31.93 -3.44
N LEU A 119 13.53 -31.14 -3.90
CA LEU A 119 12.53 -30.38 -3.13
C LEU A 119 11.84 -31.20 -2.03
#